data_AF-A0A920NA76-F1
#
_entry.id   AF-A0A920NA76-F1
#
_cell.length_a   1.000
_cell.length_b   1.000
_cell.length_c   1.000
_cell.angle_alpha   90.00
_cell.angle_beta   90.00
_cell.angle_gamma   90.00
#
_symmetry.space_group_name_H-M   'P 1'
#
loop_
_entity.id
_entity.type
_entity.pdbx_description
1 polymer ?
#
loop_
_entity_poly.entity_id
_entity_poly.type
_entity_poly.pdbx_seq_one_letter_code
_entity_poly.pdbx_strand_id
1 'polypeptide(L)'
;MLEGIQEIEKTSHEVGSKTFIDMDIDSKYKILHAIETQNPIFFSELVRQTYNGYYTTPQVLRLIGTEGRPPQPLGYELEKGNLELLKKVQDRGQIWRDV
;
A
#
# COMPACT_ATOMS: atom_id res chain seq x y z
N MET A 1 -3.21 14.36 12.07
CA MET A 1 -2.73 12.97 12.29
C MET A 1 -2.51 12.70 13.77
N LEU A 2 -1.64 13.45 14.46
CA LEU A 2 -1.38 13.24 15.89
C LEU A 2 -2.64 13.37 16.76
N GLU A 3 -3.49 14.37 16.47
CA GLU A 3 -4.76 14.59 17.17
C GLU A 3 -5.71 13.38 17.08
N GLY A 4 -5.85 12.77 15.89
CA GLY A 4 -6.72 11.60 15.74
C GLY A 4 -6.17 10.34 16.42
N ILE A 5 -4.83 10.21 16.54
CA ILE A 5 -4.23 9.11 17.33
C ILE A 5 -4.52 9.32 18.82
N GLN A 6 -4.45 10.56 19.31
CA GLN A 6 -4.83 10.89 20.69
C GLN A 6 -6.31 10.61 20.95
N GLU A 7 -7.17 10.83 19.96
CA GLU A 7 -8.60 10.56 20.06
C GLU A 7 -8.90 9.06 20.22
N ILE A 8 -8.15 8.19 19.54
CA ILE A 8 -8.23 6.73 19.73
C ILE A 8 -7.86 6.36 21.17
N GLU A 9 -6.75 6.87 21.70
CA GLU A 9 -6.32 6.57 23.08
C GLU A 9 -7.32 7.10 24.11
N LYS A 10 -7.82 8.32 23.92
CA LYS A 10 -8.84 8.91 24.79
C LYS A 10 -10.09 8.05 24.83
N THR A 11 -10.60 7.65 23.67
CA THR A 11 -11.81 6.79 23.57
C THR A 11 -11.57 5.42 24.22
N SER A 12 -10.35 4.88 24.12
CA SER A 12 -9.98 3.61 24.75
C SER A 12 -10.02 3.69 26.28
N HIS A 13 -9.51 4.79 26.84
CA HIS A 13 -9.59 5.06 28.27
C HIS A 13 -11.03 5.27 28.75
N GLU A 14 -11.87 5.96 27.97
CA GLU A 14 -13.28 6.17 28.30
C GLU A 14 -14.10 4.86 28.29
N VAL A 15 -13.85 3.97 27.32
CA VAL A 15 -14.60 2.71 27.17
C VAL A 15 -14.16 1.63 28.16
N GLY A 16 -12.86 1.55 28.48
CA GLY A 16 -12.32 0.41 29.23
C GLY A 16 -11.25 0.73 30.27
N SER A 17 -10.90 2.00 30.49
CA SER A 17 -9.81 2.42 31.39
C SER A 17 -8.45 1.76 31.09
N LYS A 18 -8.23 1.34 29.83
CA LYS A 18 -7.00 0.72 29.33
C LYS A 18 -6.51 1.48 28.11
N THR A 19 -5.22 1.33 27.80
CA THR A 19 -4.67 1.82 26.53
C THR A 19 -5.26 1.02 25.37
N PHE A 20 -5.29 1.60 24.17
CA PHE A 20 -5.83 0.92 22.99
C PHE A 20 -5.15 -0.43 22.74
N ILE A 21 -3.82 -0.52 22.94
CA ILE A 21 -3.02 -1.72 22.67
C ILE A 21 -3.40 -2.89 23.58
N ASP A 22 -3.79 -2.62 24.83
CA ASP A 22 -4.08 -3.66 25.84
C ASP A 22 -5.52 -4.18 25.78
N MET A 23 -6.35 -3.66 24.87
CA MET A 23 -7.74 -4.08 24.70
C MET A 23 -7.87 -5.38 23.90
N ASP A 24 -8.96 -6.09 24.13
CA ASP A 24 -9.37 -7.22 23.29
C ASP A 24 -9.78 -6.75 21.88
N ILE A 25 -9.84 -7.70 20.94
CA ILE A 25 -10.07 -7.39 19.53
C ILE A 25 -11.45 -6.78 19.26
N ASP A 26 -12.48 -7.20 19.99
CA ASP A 26 -13.85 -6.70 19.80
C ASP A 26 -13.96 -5.25 20.27
N SER A 27 -13.34 -4.94 21.40
CA SER A 27 -13.26 -3.57 21.91
C SER A 27 -12.46 -2.65 20.98
N LYS A 28 -11.31 -3.12 20.46
CA LYS A 28 -10.52 -2.37 19.47
C LYS A 28 -11.34 -2.07 18.23
N TYR A 29 -12.07 -3.05 17.70
CA TYR A 29 -12.91 -2.88 16.53
C TYR A 29 -14.01 -1.84 16.76
N LYS A 30 -14.70 -1.90 17.90
CA LYS A 30 -15.74 -0.92 18.25
C LYS A 30 -15.20 0.51 18.31
N ILE A 31 -14.02 0.70 18.92
CA ILE A 31 -13.38 2.01 19.00
C ILE A 31 -12.99 2.52 17.61
N LEU A 32 -12.30 1.70 16.81
CA LEU A 32 -11.89 2.11 15.47
C LEU A 32 -13.09 2.43 14.57
N HIS A 33 -14.18 1.66 14.67
CA HIS A 33 -15.40 1.93 13.92
C HIS A 33 -16.10 3.24 14.36
N ALA A 34 -16.09 3.55 15.65
CA ALA A 34 -16.59 4.82 16.16
C ALA A 34 -15.75 6.00 15.61
N ILE A 35 -14.43 5.87 15.61
CA ILE A 35 -13.51 6.88 15.06
C ILE A 35 -13.66 7.03 13.55
N GLU A 36 -13.84 5.92 12.82
CA GLU A 36 -14.14 5.94 11.37
C GLU A 36 -15.38 6.78 11.06
N THR A 37 -16.42 6.63 11.87
CA THR A 37 -17.68 7.36 11.68
C THR A 37 -17.55 8.84 12.08
N GLN A 38 -16.84 9.13 13.17
CA GLN A 38 -16.70 10.50 13.71
C GLN A 38 -15.70 11.34 12.91
N ASN A 39 -14.61 10.72 12.45
CA ASN A 39 -13.51 11.40 11.77
C ASN A 39 -13.03 10.62 10.53
N PRO A 40 -13.85 10.57 9.46
CA PRO A 40 -13.59 9.74 8.28
C PRO A 40 -12.32 10.17 7.52
N ILE A 41 -12.00 11.46 7.50
CA ILE A 41 -10.80 11.97 6.82
C ILE A 41 -9.54 11.44 7.53
N PHE A 42 -9.45 11.60 8.84
CA PHE A 42 -8.33 11.06 9.63
C PHE A 42 -8.25 9.54 9.49
N PHE A 43 -9.37 8.84 9.60
CA PHE A 43 -9.38 7.38 9.55
C PHE A 43 -8.92 6.85 8.19
N SER A 44 -9.34 7.50 7.09
CA SER A 44 -8.87 7.16 5.74
C SER A 44 -7.35 7.31 5.60
N GLU A 45 -6.79 8.36 6.21
CA GLU A 45 -5.35 8.61 6.22
C GLU A 45 -4.60 7.60 7.09
N LEU A 46 -5.15 7.25 8.26
CA LEU A 46 -4.61 6.21 9.12
C LEU A 46 -4.53 4.87 8.39
N VAL A 47 -5.63 4.45 7.75
CA VAL A 47 -5.70 3.22 6.94
C VAL A 47 -4.65 3.24 5.83
N ARG A 48 -4.51 4.36 5.11
CA ARG A 48 -3.49 4.50 4.06
C ARG A 48 -2.08 4.28 4.62
N GLN A 49 -1.75 4.90 5.75
CA GLN A 49 -0.42 4.73 6.36
C GLN A 49 -0.19 3.32 6.88
N THR A 50 -1.22 2.67 7.45
CA THR A 50 -1.14 1.26 7.87
C THR A 50 -0.84 0.34 6.68
N TYR A 51 -1.55 0.52 5.56
CA TYR A 51 -1.29 -0.26 4.35
C TYR A 51 0.10 0.02 3.76
N ASN A 52 0.52 1.29 3.71
CA ASN A 52 1.85 1.66 3.26
C ASN A 52 2.93 0.96 4.11
N GLY A 53 2.81 0.97 5.44
CA GLY A 53 3.75 0.28 6.33
C GLY A 53 3.71 -1.24 6.16
N TYR A 54 2.51 -1.82 6.06
CA TYR A 54 2.34 -3.27 5.91
C TYR A 54 2.96 -3.78 4.60
N TYR A 55 2.58 -3.19 3.45
CA TYR A 55 3.03 -3.64 2.14
C TYR A 55 4.42 -3.17 1.74
N THR A 56 5.10 -2.36 2.56
CA THR A 56 6.53 -2.06 2.38
C THR A 56 7.43 -2.87 3.30
N THR A 57 6.87 -3.64 4.24
CA THR A 57 7.66 -4.46 5.15
C THR A 57 8.29 -5.64 4.39
N PRO A 58 9.63 -5.87 4.49
CA PRO A 58 10.30 -6.94 3.74
C PRO A 58 9.73 -8.34 3.98
N GLN A 59 9.21 -8.61 5.17
CA GLN A 59 8.58 -9.89 5.52
C GLN A 59 7.29 -10.11 4.72
N VAL A 60 6.43 -9.09 4.64
CA VAL A 60 5.17 -9.12 3.89
C VAL A 60 5.43 -9.21 2.39
N LEU A 61 6.36 -8.41 1.88
CA LEU A 61 6.78 -8.44 0.47
C LEU A 61 7.22 -9.85 0.03
N ARG A 62 8.02 -10.54 0.85
CA ARG A 62 8.43 -11.93 0.58
C ARG A 62 7.26 -12.91 0.55
N LEU A 63 6.29 -12.75 1.46
CA LEU A 63 5.10 -13.61 1.50
C LEU A 63 4.20 -13.43 0.27
N ILE A 64 4.18 -12.24 -0.32
CA ILE A 64 3.40 -11.92 -1.53
C ILE A 64 4.12 -12.41 -2.80
N GLY A 65 5.34 -12.94 -2.69
CA GLY A 65 6.13 -13.39 -3.84
C GLY A 65 6.82 -12.25 -4.59
N THR A 66 6.86 -11.04 -4.01
CA THR A 66 7.74 -9.99 -4.54
C THR A 66 9.17 -10.30 -4.13
N GLU A 67 10.08 -10.30 -5.10
CA GLU A 67 11.49 -10.65 -4.87
C GLU A 67 12.22 -9.63 -3.98
N GLY A 68 11.58 -8.49 -3.67
CA GLY A 68 12.13 -7.45 -2.81
C GLY A 68 13.40 -6.78 -3.35
N ARG A 69 13.77 -7.08 -4.61
CA ARG A 69 14.94 -6.51 -5.30
C ARG A 69 14.53 -5.39 -6.25
N PRO A 70 15.44 -4.44 -6.54
CA PRO A 70 15.20 -3.48 -7.62
C PRO A 70 14.97 -4.22 -8.96
N PRO A 71 14.11 -3.68 -9.83
CA PRO A 71 13.85 -4.29 -11.13
C PRO A 71 15.13 -4.36 -11.98
N GLN A 72 15.97 -3.32 -11.99
CA GLN A 72 17.24 -3.33 -12.72
C GLN A 72 18.38 -3.91 -11.86
N PRO A 73 19.33 -4.68 -12.45
CA PRO A 73 19.54 -4.92 -13.89
C PRO A 73 18.79 -6.14 -14.48
N LEU A 74 18.25 -7.02 -13.64
CA LEU A 74 17.70 -8.32 -14.03
C LEU A 74 16.34 -8.24 -14.75
N GLY A 75 15.60 -7.15 -14.55
CA GLY A 75 14.23 -6.95 -15.00
C GLY A 75 13.22 -7.82 -14.25
N TYR A 76 11.96 -7.72 -14.70
CA TYR A 76 10.92 -8.72 -14.51
C TYR A 76 10.66 -9.38 -15.87
N GLU A 77 10.30 -10.66 -15.88
CA GLU A 77 9.79 -11.28 -17.09
C GLU A 77 8.44 -10.65 -17.45
N LEU A 78 8.32 -10.15 -18.67
CA LEU A 78 7.10 -9.55 -19.19
C LEU A 78 6.62 -10.38 -20.37
N GLU A 79 5.29 -10.51 -20.52
CA GLU A 79 4.72 -11.08 -21.72
C GLU A 79 5.11 -10.24 -22.93
N LYS A 80 5.63 -10.89 -23.98
CA LYS A 80 6.23 -10.24 -25.15
C LYS A 80 5.24 -9.41 -25.99
N GLY A 81 3.94 -9.48 -25.67
CA GLY A 81 2.86 -8.88 -26.44
C GLY A 81 2.76 -9.42 -27.87
N ASN A 82 1.81 -8.90 -28.65
CA ASN A 82 1.71 -9.22 -30.07
C ASN A 82 2.66 -8.34 -30.89
N LEU A 83 3.86 -8.86 -31.19
CA LEU A 83 4.89 -8.14 -31.94
C LEU A 83 4.51 -7.86 -33.40
N GLU A 84 3.48 -8.52 -33.97
CA GLU A 84 3.00 -8.25 -35.33
C GLU A 84 2.53 -6.79 -35.51
N LEU A 85 2.14 -6.12 -34.41
CA LEU A 85 1.77 -4.70 -34.42
C LEU A 85 2.92 -3.79 -34.83
N LEU A 86 4.17 -4.23 -34.67
CA LEU A 86 5.37 -3.46 -35.03
C LEU A 86 5.68 -3.50 -36.52
N LYS A 87 5.02 -4.36 -37.31
CA LYS A 87 5.29 -4.55 -38.73
C LYS A 87 5.22 -3.25 -39.54
N LYS A 88 4.18 -2.43 -39.28
CA LYS A 88 4.03 -1.11 -39.92
C LYS A 88 5.19 -0.13 -39.63
N VAL A 89 5.88 -0.29 -38.51
CA VAL A 89 7.03 0.56 -38.16
C VAL A 89 8.29 0.00 -38.84
N GLN A 90 8.48 -1.32 -38.81
CA GLN A 90 9.59 -2.01 -39.48
C GLN A 90 9.56 -1.77 -41.00
N ASP A 91 8.39 -1.83 -41.62
CA ASP A 91 8.19 -1.64 -43.07
C ASP A 91 8.54 -0.21 -43.54
N ARG A 92 8.68 0.77 -42.64
CA ARG A 92 9.10 2.14 -43.01
C ARG A 92 10.56 2.20 -43.45
N GLY A 93 11.35 1.17 -43.14
CA GLY A 93 12.76 1.12 -43.48
C GLY A 93 13.62 2.07 -42.65
N GLN A 94 14.88 2.16 -43.03
CA GLN A 94 15.88 2.99 -42.36
C GLN A 94 15.54 4.48 -42.50
N ILE A 95 15.43 5.17 -41.36
CA ILE A 95 15.20 6.63 -41.29
C ILE A 95 16.47 7.43 -40.99
N TRP A 96 17.55 6.76 -40.59
CA TRP A 96 18.84 7.37 -40.28
C TRP A 96 19.82 7.23 -41.45
N ARG A 97 20.80 8.13 -41.54
CA ARG A 97 21.87 8.02 -42.54
C ARG A 97 22.95 7.06 -42.05
N ASP A 98 23.53 6.28 -42.96
CA ASP A 98 24.76 5.57 -42.67
C ASP A 98 25.89 6.58 -42.50
N VAL A 99 26.69 6.40 -41.45
CA VAL A 99 27.84 7.25 -41.11
C VAL A 99 29.11 6.61 -41.61
#